data_AF-A0A947R4W8-F1
#
_entry.id   AF-A0A947R4W8-F1
#
_cell.length_a   1.000
_cell.length_b   1.000
_cell.length_c   1.000
_cell.angle_alpha   90.00
_cell.angle_beta   90.00
_cell.angle_gamma   90.00
#
_symmetry.space_group_name_H-M   'P 1'
#
loop_
_entity.id
_entity.type
_entity.pdbx_description
1 polymer ?
#
loop_
_entity_poly.entity_id
_entity_poly.type
_entity_poly.pdbx_seq_one_letter_code
_entity_poly.pdbx_strand_id
1 'polypeptide(L)'
;MKASYRLIMFILLIIGSSLIYASAYAAIITCNTLVADNSTDNTAALNTCLNAAKNEPEKIVNIPSAGASSFKFNSTITVPAGVSVVGADGAKFNLRPGLVLKDYSKITNIDFVNTGGYITVQIGTAGGGLVTGAEINDCSFGGSNWSTILAWVANECIINNNTITNTGTGQNICFLGGKRNRITNNKTNGGFTGIILKYDRRHNTSPDGMFEDNIIAYNNVGPHQEEGISLDSNAAISASTPELEYDTVSAVNGASITLSNVNWGGGDDPDYVGYYIVPCTGSAIGQYKKIMAQSGATFTVESAFSDLVPGDGVSINALYIGNVIAHNTVTGGFRADRILIYGSAFHNRIEYNDVGIASENGITIKSLDRGPVSNISVTGAAGRGPAGYNLIRNNTANAIYVRYRCNGAAGSYSPYNSYGNALVNNTITGKVTINYQYYYSSGNTGGFSLFETGANDCSGTTSSYAVALDSTPLDTTDQTYTDYVEGIAKLDPPSGVRIETIDDSSK
;
A
#
# COMPACT_ATOMS: atom_id res chain seq x y z
N MET A 1 -31.64 18.49 -63.56
CA MET A 1 -30.53 17.50 -63.53
C MET A 1 -29.58 17.63 -62.33
N LYS A 2 -29.22 18.82 -61.82
CA LYS A 2 -28.30 18.94 -60.65
C LYS A 2 -28.88 18.55 -59.29
N ALA A 3 -30.21 18.58 -59.10
CA ALA A 3 -30.86 18.20 -57.83
C ALA A 3 -30.89 16.67 -57.60
N SER A 4 -30.99 15.89 -58.68
CA SER A 4 -31.12 14.42 -58.62
C SER A 4 -29.82 13.72 -58.20
N TYR A 5 -28.65 14.30 -58.53
CA TYR A 5 -27.34 13.75 -58.15
C TYR A 5 -27.02 13.92 -56.66
N ARG A 6 -27.48 15.01 -56.02
CA ARG A 6 -27.26 15.24 -54.59
C ARG A 6 -28.09 14.30 -53.71
N LEU A 7 -29.31 13.97 -54.14
CA LEU A 7 -30.16 13.01 -53.43
C LEU A 7 -29.60 11.58 -53.51
N ILE A 8 -29.08 11.18 -54.67
CA ILE A 8 -28.46 9.85 -54.85
C ILE A 8 -27.16 9.73 -54.03
N MET A 9 -26.32 10.78 -53.97
CA MET A 9 -25.14 10.76 -53.10
C MET A 9 -25.47 10.75 -51.61
N PHE A 10 -26.53 11.44 -51.17
CA PHE A 10 -26.94 11.43 -49.76
C PHE A 10 -27.53 10.06 -49.37
N ILE A 11 -28.30 9.43 -50.26
CA ILE A 11 -28.82 8.07 -50.06
C ILE A 11 -27.68 7.04 -50.06
N LEU A 12 -26.67 7.16 -50.94
CA LEU A 12 -25.49 6.29 -50.93
C LEU A 12 -24.60 6.51 -49.69
N LEU A 13 -24.53 7.73 -49.16
CA LEU A 13 -23.79 8.02 -47.92
C LEU A 13 -24.49 7.42 -46.70
N ILE A 14 -25.84 7.47 -46.65
CA ILE A 14 -26.64 6.86 -45.58
C ILE A 14 -26.65 5.33 -45.70
N ILE A 15 -26.79 4.78 -46.89
CA ILE A 15 -26.73 3.32 -47.10
C ILE A 15 -25.30 2.81 -46.85
N GLY A 16 -24.28 3.55 -47.27
CA GLY A 16 -22.87 3.24 -47.02
C GLY A 16 -22.47 3.33 -45.54
N SER A 17 -23.02 4.27 -44.77
CA SER A 17 -22.78 4.35 -43.32
C SER A 17 -23.60 3.35 -42.50
N SER A 18 -24.76 2.92 -43.01
CA SER A 18 -25.61 1.88 -42.39
C SER A 18 -25.10 0.45 -42.64
N LEU A 19 -24.38 0.21 -43.75
CA LEU A 19 -23.82 -1.11 -44.09
C LEU A 19 -22.38 -1.33 -43.56
N ILE A 20 -21.72 -0.30 -43.02
CA ILE A 20 -20.37 -0.41 -42.42
C ILE A 20 -20.43 -0.51 -40.89
N TYR A 21 -21.57 -0.18 -40.26
CA TYR A 21 -21.88 -0.55 -38.88
C TYR A 21 -22.70 -1.85 -38.85
N ALA A 22 -22.19 -2.92 -39.48
CA ALA A 22 -22.42 -4.22 -38.86
C ALA A 22 -21.72 -4.11 -37.51
N SER A 23 -22.49 -3.87 -36.44
CA SER A 23 -21.99 -3.93 -35.08
C SER A 23 -21.25 -5.26 -34.98
N ALA A 24 -19.92 -5.21 -34.97
CA ALA A 24 -19.11 -6.34 -34.57
C ALA A 24 -19.56 -6.59 -33.13
N TYR A 25 -20.54 -7.47 -32.97
CA TYR A 25 -20.89 -8.03 -31.67
C TYR A 25 -19.58 -8.63 -31.19
N ALA A 26 -18.94 -7.94 -30.26
CA ALA A 26 -17.65 -8.35 -29.77
C ALA A 26 -17.83 -9.75 -29.20
N ALA A 27 -16.98 -10.66 -29.67
CA ALA A 27 -17.14 -12.05 -29.32
C ALA A 27 -16.65 -12.26 -27.88
N ILE A 28 -17.58 -12.52 -26.97
CA ILE A 28 -17.26 -13.06 -25.65
C ILE A 28 -16.80 -14.51 -25.84
N ILE A 29 -15.57 -14.83 -25.44
CA ILE A 29 -15.03 -16.19 -25.56
C ILE A 29 -15.51 -17.01 -24.37
N THR A 30 -16.44 -17.94 -24.58
CA THR A 30 -16.87 -18.89 -23.55
C THR A 30 -16.01 -20.16 -23.59
N CYS A 31 -15.35 -20.50 -22.49
CA CYS A 31 -14.48 -21.67 -22.40
C CYS A 31 -15.23 -22.99 -22.17
N ASN A 32 -16.05 -23.41 -23.14
CA ASN A 32 -16.80 -24.67 -23.05
C ASN A 32 -15.94 -25.93 -23.14
N THR A 33 -14.63 -25.79 -23.41
CA THR A 33 -13.67 -26.90 -23.46
C THR A 33 -13.12 -27.29 -22.09
N LEU A 34 -13.46 -26.56 -21.03
CA LEU A 34 -13.03 -26.89 -19.67
C LEU A 34 -13.81 -28.08 -19.12
N VAL A 35 -13.12 -28.98 -18.42
CA VAL A 35 -13.68 -30.19 -17.81
C VAL A 35 -13.62 -30.07 -16.29
N ALA A 36 -14.79 -30.00 -15.64
CA ALA A 36 -14.94 -29.85 -14.19
C ALA A 36 -15.01 -31.21 -13.47
N ASP A 37 -13.87 -31.88 -13.30
CA ASP A 37 -13.80 -33.23 -12.69
C ASP A 37 -12.74 -33.35 -11.58
N ASN A 38 -12.07 -32.24 -11.20
CA ASN A 38 -10.93 -32.19 -10.28
C ASN A 38 -9.68 -32.97 -10.72
N SER A 39 -9.68 -33.70 -11.84
CA SER A 39 -8.58 -34.54 -12.30
C SER A 39 -7.92 -34.03 -13.57
N THR A 40 -8.70 -33.56 -14.52
CA THR A 40 -8.28 -33.09 -15.85
C THR A 40 -7.53 -31.76 -15.72
N ASP A 41 -6.34 -31.69 -16.32
CA ASP A 41 -5.59 -30.45 -16.42
C ASP A 41 -6.15 -29.55 -17.52
N ASN A 42 -6.73 -28.44 -17.10
CA ASN A 42 -7.41 -27.48 -17.96
C ASN A 42 -6.49 -26.36 -18.46
N THR A 43 -5.19 -26.40 -18.15
CA THR A 43 -4.27 -25.29 -18.48
C THR A 43 -4.25 -24.96 -19.98
N ALA A 44 -4.08 -25.96 -20.85
CA ALA A 44 -4.03 -25.72 -22.29
C ALA A 44 -5.36 -25.20 -22.85
N ALA A 45 -6.48 -25.69 -22.33
CA ALA A 45 -7.82 -25.25 -22.71
C ALA A 45 -8.05 -23.77 -22.36
N LEU A 46 -7.73 -23.36 -21.12
CA LEU A 46 -7.87 -21.97 -20.69
C LEU A 46 -6.91 -21.04 -21.45
N ASN A 47 -5.66 -21.44 -21.67
CA ASN A 47 -4.70 -20.65 -22.45
C ASN A 47 -5.16 -20.43 -23.89
N THR A 48 -5.85 -21.41 -24.48
CA THR A 48 -6.45 -21.27 -25.81
C THR A 48 -7.53 -20.18 -25.82
N CYS A 49 -8.44 -20.18 -24.83
CA CYS A 49 -9.44 -19.13 -24.71
C CYS A 49 -8.81 -17.74 -24.47
N LEU A 50 -7.84 -17.65 -23.56
CA LEU A 50 -7.15 -16.39 -23.23
C LEU A 50 -6.47 -15.82 -24.48
N ASN A 51 -5.82 -16.66 -25.28
CA ASN A 51 -5.18 -16.23 -26.52
C ASN A 51 -6.21 -15.80 -27.59
N ALA A 52 -7.37 -16.44 -27.66
CA ALA A 52 -8.46 -16.00 -28.53
C ALA A 52 -8.98 -14.62 -28.11
N ALA A 53 -9.29 -14.44 -26.83
CA ALA A 53 -9.85 -13.19 -26.30
C ALA A 53 -8.92 -11.98 -26.46
N LYS A 54 -7.58 -12.15 -26.47
CA LYS A 54 -6.63 -11.05 -26.72
C LYS A 54 -6.92 -10.26 -27.99
N ASN A 55 -7.46 -10.92 -29.01
CA ASN A 55 -7.70 -10.34 -30.33
C ASN A 55 -9.14 -9.82 -30.48
N GLU A 56 -9.98 -10.02 -29.47
CA GLU A 56 -11.37 -9.56 -29.48
C GLU A 56 -11.47 -8.12 -28.96
N PRO A 57 -12.47 -7.33 -29.41
CA PRO A 57 -12.65 -5.96 -28.93
C PRO A 57 -12.94 -5.88 -27.42
N GLU A 58 -13.75 -6.80 -26.89
CA GLU A 58 -14.15 -6.82 -25.47
C GLU A 58 -13.12 -7.52 -24.57
N LYS A 59 -12.31 -8.43 -25.13
CA LYS A 59 -11.27 -9.19 -24.40
C LYS A 59 -11.79 -9.94 -23.17
N ILE A 60 -12.99 -10.50 -23.25
CA ILE A 60 -13.63 -11.25 -22.16
C ILE A 60 -13.53 -12.77 -22.39
N VAL A 61 -13.12 -13.48 -21.34
CA VAL A 61 -13.19 -14.94 -21.23
C VAL A 61 -14.22 -15.32 -20.16
N ASN A 62 -15.30 -15.98 -20.57
CA ASN A 62 -16.30 -16.52 -19.66
C ASN A 62 -15.93 -17.94 -19.22
N ILE A 63 -15.90 -18.15 -17.91
CA ILE A 63 -15.69 -19.46 -17.29
C ILE A 63 -17.05 -20.04 -16.89
N PRO A 64 -17.43 -21.23 -17.39
CA PRO A 64 -18.69 -21.85 -17.02
C PRO A 64 -18.71 -22.30 -15.56
N SER A 65 -19.91 -22.59 -15.03
CA SER A 65 -20.06 -23.17 -13.70
C SER A 65 -19.37 -24.54 -13.62
N ALA A 66 -18.68 -24.81 -12.50
CA ALA A 66 -18.08 -26.12 -12.24
C ALA A 66 -19.01 -27.05 -11.43
N GLY A 67 -20.20 -26.57 -11.06
CA GLY A 67 -21.12 -27.29 -10.18
C GLY A 67 -20.49 -27.67 -8.84
N ALA A 68 -20.50 -28.97 -8.51
CA ALA A 68 -19.90 -29.50 -7.29
C ALA A 68 -18.37 -29.70 -7.38
N SER A 69 -17.79 -29.63 -8.58
CA SER A 69 -16.37 -29.89 -8.86
C SER A 69 -15.57 -28.59 -9.04
N SER A 70 -14.33 -28.69 -9.55
CA SER A 70 -13.49 -27.56 -9.94
C SER A 70 -12.71 -27.86 -11.22
N PHE A 71 -12.29 -26.80 -11.90
CA PHE A 71 -11.33 -26.86 -13.00
C PHE A 71 -9.92 -26.88 -12.42
N LYS A 72 -9.18 -27.96 -12.67
CA LYS A 72 -7.80 -28.12 -12.19
C LYS A 72 -6.81 -27.58 -13.19
N PHE A 73 -5.79 -26.87 -12.71
CA PHE A 73 -4.69 -26.32 -13.51
C PHE A 73 -3.35 -26.72 -12.87
N ASN A 74 -2.46 -27.39 -13.61
CA ASN A 74 -1.15 -27.83 -13.09
C ASN A 74 0.02 -26.90 -13.48
N SER A 75 -0.26 -25.78 -14.13
CA SER A 75 0.76 -24.76 -14.35
C SER A 75 0.19 -23.34 -14.18
N THR A 76 1.08 -22.36 -14.10
CA THR A 76 0.69 -20.97 -13.87
C THR A 76 -0.13 -20.45 -15.04
N ILE A 77 -1.32 -19.94 -14.75
CA ILE A 77 -2.14 -19.25 -15.74
C ILE A 77 -1.72 -17.78 -15.78
N THR A 78 -1.41 -17.24 -16.94
CA THR A 78 -1.15 -15.79 -17.11
C THR A 78 -2.30 -15.16 -17.86
N VAL A 79 -3.05 -14.30 -17.19
CA VAL A 79 -4.08 -13.48 -17.83
C VAL A 79 -3.40 -12.34 -18.59
N PRO A 80 -3.61 -12.23 -19.91
CA PRO A 80 -2.97 -11.20 -20.71
C PRO A 80 -3.42 -9.79 -20.35
N ALA A 81 -2.59 -8.81 -20.71
CA ALA A 81 -2.93 -7.41 -20.51
C ALA A 81 -4.27 -7.05 -21.20
N GLY A 82 -5.14 -6.35 -20.46
CA GLY A 82 -6.47 -5.94 -20.91
C GLY A 82 -7.51 -7.05 -21.03
N VAL A 83 -7.19 -8.31 -20.70
CA VAL A 83 -8.15 -9.43 -20.75
C VAL A 83 -8.87 -9.59 -19.42
N SER A 84 -10.18 -9.79 -19.47
CA SER A 84 -11.04 -10.06 -18.31
C SER A 84 -11.44 -11.53 -18.27
N VAL A 85 -11.27 -12.19 -17.12
CA VAL A 85 -11.76 -13.53 -16.83
C VAL A 85 -12.96 -13.42 -15.90
N VAL A 86 -14.13 -13.85 -16.37
CA VAL A 86 -15.41 -13.69 -15.65
C VAL A 86 -15.99 -15.08 -15.40
N GLY A 87 -16.16 -15.43 -14.12
CA GLY A 87 -16.85 -16.66 -13.73
C GLY A 87 -18.36 -16.53 -13.79
N ALA A 88 -19.02 -17.58 -14.28
CA ALA A 88 -20.43 -17.82 -13.97
C ALA A 88 -20.57 -18.32 -12.51
N ASP A 89 -21.78 -18.23 -11.95
CA ASP A 89 -22.04 -18.71 -10.59
C ASP A 89 -21.58 -20.16 -10.38
N GLY A 90 -20.72 -20.37 -9.37
CA GLY A 90 -20.11 -21.66 -9.07
C GLY A 90 -18.92 -22.03 -9.96
N ALA A 91 -18.33 -21.10 -10.71
CA ALA A 91 -17.04 -21.28 -11.35
C ALA A 91 -15.94 -21.45 -10.28
N LYS A 92 -15.26 -22.60 -10.30
CA LYS A 92 -14.27 -22.99 -9.29
C LYS A 92 -12.92 -23.34 -9.92
N PHE A 93 -11.86 -22.69 -9.48
CA PHE A 93 -10.49 -22.94 -9.92
C PHE A 93 -9.69 -23.68 -8.84
N ASN A 94 -9.06 -24.78 -9.22
CA ASN A 94 -8.05 -25.48 -8.42
C ASN A 94 -6.68 -25.27 -9.05
N LEU A 95 -6.00 -24.23 -8.57
CA LEU A 95 -4.73 -23.76 -9.13
C LEU A 95 -3.52 -24.47 -8.50
N ARG A 96 -2.58 -24.88 -9.35
CA ARG A 96 -1.22 -25.30 -8.98
C ARG A 96 -0.26 -24.85 -10.08
N PRO A 97 0.66 -23.88 -9.89
CA PRO A 97 1.01 -23.18 -8.66
C PRO A 97 0.27 -21.84 -8.44
N GLY A 98 -0.43 -21.28 -9.43
CA GLY A 98 -1.13 -20.00 -9.26
C GLY A 98 -1.64 -19.35 -10.55
N LEU A 99 -2.08 -18.10 -10.43
CA LEU A 99 -2.54 -17.25 -11.54
C LEU A 99 -1.80 -15.90 -11.49
N VAL A 100 -1.47 -15.32 -12.64
CA VAL A 100 -0.76 -14.05 -12.78
C VAL A 100 -1.60 -13.10 -13.64
N LEU A 101 -1.88 -11.92 -13.12
CA LEU A 101 -2.50 -10.80 -13.82
C LEU A 101 -1.43 -9.85 -14.39
N LYS A 102 -1.73 -9.29 -15.58
CA LYS A 102 -0.94 -8.26 -16.27
C LYS A 102 -1.73 -6.94 -16.32
N ASP A 103 -1.16 -5.92 -16.97
CA ASP A 103 -1.75 -4.58 -17.04
C ASP A 103 -3.21 -4.59 -17.46
N TYR A 104 -4.07 -3.92 -16.72
CA TYR A 104 -5.50 -3.77 -17.01
C TYR A 104 -6.25 -5.10 -17.18
N SER A 105 -5.68 -6.21 -16.70
CA SER A 105 -6.36 -7.51 -16.70
C SER A 105 -7.24 -7.66 -15.47
N LYS A 106 -8.31 -8.42 -15.60
CA LYS A 106 -9.32 -8.57 -14.57
C LYS A 106 -9.64 -10.04 -14.31
N ILE A 107 -9.89 -10.38 -13.07
CA ILE A 107 -10.56 -11.62 -12.68
C ILE A 107 -11.72 -11.33 -11.76
N THR A 108 -12.87 -11.97 -12.01
CA THR A 108 -14.08 -11.76 -11.22
C THR A 108 -14.96 -12.99 -11.10
N ASN A 109 -15.65 -13.12 -9.95
CA ASN A 109 -16.61 -14.18 -9.67
C ASN A 109 -16.03 -15.59 -9.79
N ILE A 110 -14.83 -15.81 -9.26
CA ILE A 110 -14.16 -17.12 -9.25
C ILE A 110 -13.93 -17.58 -7.81
N ASP A 111 -14.33 -18.82 -7.53
CA ASP A 111 -13.99 -19.54 -6.30
C ASP A 111 -12.65 -20.27 -6.46
N PHE A 112 -11.60 -19.76 -5.84
CA PHE A 112 -10.33 -20.47 -5.76
C PHE A 112 -10.37 -21.50 -4.62
N VAL A 113 -10.35 -22.77 -5.00
CA VAL A 113 -10.39 -23.91 -4.10
C VAL A 113 -9.07 -24.67 -4.14
N ASN A 114 -8.63 -25.22 -3.02
CA ASN A 114 -7.45 -26.08 -3.00
C ASN A 114 -7.72 -27.40 -2.29
N THR A 115 -7.05 -28.45 -2.76
CA THR A 115 -7.10 -29.82 -2.22
C THR A 115 -5.75 -30.29 -1.66
N GLY A 116 -4.72 -29.43 -1.59
CA GLY A 116 -3.43 -29.80 -1.00
C GLY A 116 -2.24 -28.89 -1.31
N GLY A 117 -2.36 -27.57 -1.21
CA GLY A 117 -1.24 -26.65 -1.48
C GLY A 117 -1.58 -25.20 -1.15
N TYR A 118 -0.87 -24.27 -1.79
CA TYR A 118 -1.07 -22.82 -1.67
C TYR A 118 -1.95 -22.30 -2.80
N ILE A 119 -2.78 -21.28 -2.52
CA ILE A 119 -3.49 -20.52 -3.55
C ILE A 119 -2.80 -19.17 -3.66
N THR A 120 -2.30 -18.85 -4.85
CA THR A 120 -1.71 -17.54 -5.11
C THR A 120 -2.29 -16.96 -6.39
N VAL A 121 -2.95 -15.82 -6.26
CA VAL A 121 -3.27 -14.93 -7.39
C VAL A 121 -2.33 -13.75 -7.30
N GLN A 122 -1.50 -13.58 -8.34
CA GLN A 122 -0.48 -12.56 -8.39
C GLN A 122 -0.88 -11.43 -9.32
N ILE A 123 -0.58 -10.19 -8.95
CA ILE A 123 -0.53 -9.05 -9.87
C ILE A 123 0.93 -8.83 -10.19
N GLY A 124 1.34 -9.10 -11.43
CA GLY A 124 2.75 -9.14 -11.81
C GLY A 124 3.48 -10.39 -11.30
N THR A 125 4.81 -10.35 -11.33
CA THR A 125 5.69 -11.43 -10.88
C THR A 125 6.90 -10.84 -10.16
N ALA A 126 7.57 -11.61 -9.31
CA ALA A 126 8.83 -11.18 -8.69
C ALA A 126 9.86 -10.77 -9.75
N GLY A 127 10.40 -9.56 -9.66
CA GLY A 127 11.31 -9.00 -10.67
C GLY A 127 10.66 -8.74 -12.03
N GLY A 128 9.34 -8.96 -12.16
CA GLY A 128 8.54 -8.45 -13.27
C GLY A 128 8.43 -6.94 -13.13
N GLY A 129 8.44 -6.23 -14.25
CA GLY A 129 8.22 -4.78 -14.25
C GLY A 129 6.86 -4.40 -13.64
N LEU A 130 6.69 -3.09 -13.43
CA LEU A 130 5.46 -2.47 -12.94
C LEU A 130 4.21 -3.03 -13.65
N VAL A 131 3.19 -3.40 -12.87
CA VAL A 131 1.85 -3.71 -13.38
C VAL A 131 0.87 -2.60 -13.01
N THR A 132 0.04 -2.17 -13.95
CA THR A 132 -0.94 -1.08 -13.74
C THR A 132 -2.37 -1.53 -14.00
N GLY A 133 -3.31 -1.11 -13.15
CA GLY A 133 -4.74 -1.21 -13.43
C GLY A 133 -5.34 -2.62 -13.38
N ALA A 134 -4.63 -3.60 -12.82
CA ALA A 134 -5.17 -4.95 -12.68
C ALA A 134 -6.27 -5.01 -11.61
N GLU A 135 -7.26 -5.88 -11.81
CA GLU A 135 -8.43 -5.99 -10.93
C GLU A 135 -8.71 -7.43 -10.48
N ILE A 136 -9.01 -7.60 -9.19
CA ILE A 136 -9.50 -8.85 -8.61
C ILE A 136 -10.78 -8.52 -7.83
N ASN A 137 -11.93 -8.98 -8.33
CA ASN A 137 -13.24 -8.63 -7.78
C ASN A 137 -14.09 -9.85 -7.46
N ASP A 138 -14.86 -9.82 -6.38
CA ASP A 138 -15.91 -10.82 -6.12
C ASP A 138 -15.40 -12.28 -6.12
N CYS A 139 -14.13 -12.50 -5.76
CA CYS A 139 -13.54 -13.83 -5.71
C CYS A 139 -13.55 -14.39 -4.29
N SER A 140 -13.63 -15.71 -4.17
CA SER A 140 -13.44 -16.40 -2.90
C SER A 140 -12.16 -17.24 -2.91
N PHE A 141 -11.47 -17.30 -1.77
CA PHE A 141 -10.23 -18.05 -1.59
C PHE A 141 -10.38 -18.89 -0.33
N GLY A 142 -10.46 -20.22 -0.48
CA GLY A 142 -10.77 -21.10 0.65
C GLY A 142 -10.01 -22.43 0.64
N GLY A 143 -9.90 -23.03 1.83
CA GLY A 143 -9.46 -24.42 2.01
C GLY A 143 -7.95 -24.66 1.88
N SER A 144 -7.11 -23.63 2.09
CA SER A 144 -5.65 -23.75 1.99
C SER A 144 -4.95 -23.24 3.25
N ASN A 145 -3.79 -23.84 3.54
CA ASN A 145 -2.84 -23.36 4.55
C ASN A 145 -2.21 -22.01 4.19
N TRP A 146 -2.26 -21.58 2.93
CA TRP A 146 -1.87 -20.23 2.54
C TRP A 146 -2.57 -19.83 1.24
N SER A 147 -3.59 -18.99 1.41
CA SER A 147 -4.33 -18.29 0.36
C SER A 147 -3.91 -16.83 0.34
N THR A 148 -3.40 -16.34 -0.78
CA THR A 148 -2.90 -14.98 -0.87
C THR A 148 -3.19 -14.32 -2.22
N ILE A 149 -3.52 -13.04 -2.16
CA ILE A 149 -3.38 -12.13 -3.29
C ILE A 149 -2.05 -11.40 -3.11
N LEU A 150 -1.15 -11.53 -4.08
CA LEU A 150 0.20 -11.00 -4.02
C LEU A 150 0.47 -10.04 -5.17
N ALA A 151 0.62 -8.76 -4.89
CA ALA A 151 0.91 -7.73 -5.87
C ALA A 151 2.40 -7.36 -5.84
N TRP A 152 3.08 -7.51 -6.96
CA TRP A 152 4.48 -7.12 -7.15
C TRP A 152 4.52 -5.78 -7.88
N VAL A 153 5.06 -4.73 -7.24
CA VAL A 153 5.16 -3.36 -7.78
C VAL A 153 3.95 -3.01 -8.64
N ALA A 154 2.82 -2.73 -8.00
CA ALA A 154 1.53 -2.60 -8.67
C ALA A 154 0.94 -1.20 -8.49
N ASN A 155 0.54 -0.53 -9.57
CA ASN A 155 -0.09 0.77 -9.50
C ASN A 155 -1.55 0.70 -9.91
N GLU A 156 -2.39 1.52 -9.28
CA GLU A 156 -3.77 1.74 -9.69
C GLU A 156 -4.60 0.43 -9.78
N CYS A 157 -4.17 -0.60 -9.04
CA CYS A 157 -4.85 -1.89 -9.02
C CYS A 157 -5.99 -1.89 -8.02
N ILE A 158 -6.99 -2.74 -8.26
CA ILE A 158 -8.19 -2.85 -7.44
C ILE A 158 -8.32 -4.28 -6.93
N ILE A 159 -8.45 -4.42 -5.62
CA ILE A 159 -8.81 -5.67 -4.95
C ILE A 159 -10.08 -5.39 -4.18
N ASN A 160 -11.22 -5.82 -4.72
CA ASN A 160 -12.52 -5.45 -4.19
C ASN A 160 -13.47 -6.62 -3.95
N ASN A 161 -14.21 -6.58 -2.84
CA ASN A 161 -15.27 -7.55 -2.52
C ASN A 161 -14.81 -9.03 -2.54
N ASN A 162 -13.57 -9.30 -2.14
CA ASN A 162 -13.05 -10.67 -2.07
C ASN A 162 -13.22 -11.26 -0.68
N THR A 163 -13.42 -12.57 -0.59
CA THR A 163 -13.38 -13.30 0.68
C THR A 163 -12.17 -14.22 0.71
N ILE A 164 -11.27 -14.02 1.66
CA ILE A 164 -10.04 -14.81 1.82
C ILE A 164 -10.05 -15.47 3.19
N THR A 165 -10.13 -16.81 3.19
CA THR A 165 -9.96 -17.63 4.40
C THR A 165 -8.66 -18.40 4.32
N ASN A 166 -7.81 -18.22 5.33
CA ASN A 166 -6.47 -18.78 5.41
C ASN A 166 -6.28 -19.46 6.77
N THR A 167 -5.80 -20.70 6.78
CA THR A 167 -5.58 -21.46 8.03
C THR A 167 -4.12 -21.50 8.48
N GLY A 168 -3.16 -20.99 7.71
CA GLY A 168 -1.74 -21.04 8.07
C GLY A 168 -1.12 -19.66 8.34
N THR A 169 0.16 -19.50 7.97
CA THR A 169 1.02 -18.38 8.39
C THR A 169 1.28 -17.35 7.29
N GLY A 170 0.52 -17.40 6.19
CA GLY A 170 0.67 -16.45 5.10
C GLY A 170 -0.09 -15.14 5.31
N GLN A 171 0.24 -14.13 4.52
CA GLN A 171 -0.56 -12.89 4.41
C GLN A 171 -1.71 -13.10 3.43
N ASN A 172 -2.89 -12.51 3.70
CA ASN A 172 -4.06 -12.70 2.83
C ASN A 172 -4.01 -11.76 1.62
N ILE A 173 -3.73 -10.47 1.83
CA ILE A 173 -3.49 -9.50 0.74
C ILE A 173 -2.14 -8.83 1.00
N CYS A 174 -1.19 -8.98 0.08
CA CYS A 174 0.16 -8.48 0.21
C CYS A 174 0.58 -7.69 -1.02
N PHE A 175 1.00 -6.45 -0.82
CA PHE A 175 1.70 -5.68 -1.85
C PHE A 175 3.16 -5.56 -1.49
N LEU A 176 4.02 -5.77 -2.47
CA LEU A 176 5.47 -5.60 -2.41
C LEU A 176 5.89 -4.41 -3.27
N GLY A 177 5.21 -3.29 -3.02
CA GLY A 177 5.40 -1.99 -3.63
C GLY A 177 4.20 -1.54 -4.48
N GLY A 178 4.05 -0.23 -4.61
CA GLY A 178 3.18 0.39 -5.59
C GLY A 178 2.20 1.43 -5.04
N LYS A 179 1.50 2.11 -5.95
CA LYS A 179 0.86 3.41 -5.69
C LYS A 179 -0.59 3.44 -6.15
N ARG A 180 -1.41 4.25 -5.49
CA ARG A 180 -2.81 4.51 -5.87
C ARG A 180 -3.67 3.24 -5.99
N ASN A 181 -3.31 2.18 -5.28
CA ASN A 181 -4.09 0.96 -5.24
C ASN A 181 -5.31 1.10 -4.33
N ARG A 182 -6.35 0.32 -4.61
CA ARG A 182 -7.58 0.27 -3.81
C ARG A 182 -7.83 -1.14 -3.33
N ILE A 183 -7.83 -1.31 -2.01
CA ILE A 183 -8.12 -2.57 -1.32
C ILE A 183 -9.41 -2.35 -0.53
N THR A 184 -10.55 -2.73 -1.11
CA THR A 184 -11.86 -2.33 -0.58
C THR A 184 -12.84 -3.46 -0.40
N ASN A 185 -13.71 -3.38 0.61
CA ASN A 185 -14.82 -4.33 0.82
C ASN A 185 -14.40 -5.80 0.94
N ASN A 186 -13.13 -6.08 1.29
CA ASN A 186 -12.68 -7.47 1.39
C ASN A 186 -12.96 -8.02 2.79
N LYS A 187 -13.17 -9.33 2.85
CA LYS A 187 -13.24 -10.08 4.10
C LYS A 187 -12.04 -11.00 4.22
N THR A 188 -11.20 -10.81 5.23
CA THR A 188 -10.06 -11.68 5.53
C THR A 188 -10.27 -12.39 6.86
N ASN A 189 -10.05 -13.71 6.89
CA ASN A 189 -10.17 -14.52 8.10
C ASN A 189 -9.01 -15.52 8.21
N GLY A 190 -8.36 -15.57 9.37
CA GLY A 190 -7.15 -16.36 9.61
C GLY A 190 -5.95 -15.91 8.78
N GLY A 191 -4.82 -16.62 8.85
CA GLY A 191 -3.53 -16.14 8.35
C GLY A 191 -2.69 -15.42 9.40
N PHE A 192 -1.49 -15.01 9.01
CA PHE A 192 -0.58 -14.26 9.88
C PHE A 192 -0.92 -12.77 9.89
N THR A 193 -1.01 -12.17 8.70
CA THR A 193 -1.41 -10.77 8.51
C THR A 193 -2.61 -10.69 7.55
N GLY A 194 -3.59 -9.84 7.85
CA GLY A 194 -4.74 -9.65 6.96
C GLY A 194 -4.39 -8.95 5.66
N ILE A 195 -4.04 -7.67 5.77
CA ILE A 195 -3.65 -6.81 4.63
C ILE A 195 -2.30 -6.18 4.95
N ILE A 196 -1.35 -6.22 4.02
CA ILE A 196 -0.04 -5.63 4.24
C ILE A 196 0.52 -4.97 2.98
N LEU A 197 1.01 -3.74 3.15
CA LEU A 197 1.86 -3.04 2.20
C LEU A 197 3.28 -3.14 2.75
N LYS A 198 4.11 -4.00 2.14
CA LYS A 198 5.43 -4.34 2.65
C LYS A 198 6.51 -3.88 1.69
N TYR A 199 7.43 -3.05 2.18
CA TYR A 199 8.63 -2.70 1.43
C TYR A 199 9.59 -3.90 1.42
N ASP A 200 10.03 -4.30 0.22
CA ASP A 200 11.05 -5.32 0.04
C ASP A 200 11.86 -5.05 -1.23
N ARG A 201 13.08 -4.51 -1.08
CA ARG A 201 13.92 -4.13 -2.22
C ARG A 201 14.35 -5.32 -3.09
N ARG A 202 14.35 -6.54 -2.54
CA ARG A 202 14.62 -7.78 -3.32
C ARG A 202 13.63 -7.98 -4.45
N HIS A 203 12.46 -7.37 -4.31
CA HIS A 203 11.33 -7.50 -5.23
C HIS A 203 11.00 -6.18 -5.92
N ASN A 204 11.51 -5.08 -5.36
CA ASN A 204 11.36 -3.75 -5.87
C ASN A 204 12.73 -3.04 -5.94
N THR A 205 13.44 -3.21 -7.06
CA THR A 205 14.72 -2.54 -7.29
C THR A 205 14.55 -1.08 -7.71
N SER A 206 13.31 -0.62 -7.92
CA SER A 206 12.96 0.72 -8.39
C SER A 206 12.30 1.55 -7.26
N PRO A 207 12.37 2.88 -7.30
CA PRO A 207 11.48 3.75 -6.53
C PRO A 207 9.99 3.53 -6.81
N ASP A 208 9.63 2.86 -7.91
CA ASP A 208 8.23 2.62 -8.28
C ASP A 208 7.47 1.78 -7.26
N GLY A 209 8.13 0.91 -6.50
CA GLY A 209 7.49 0.17 -5.41
C GLY A 209 7.55 0.85 -4.04
N MET A 210 7.70 2.17 -3.99
CA MET A 210 7.28 2.95 -2.81
C MET A 210 5.75 2.96 -2.71
N PHE A 211 5.22 3.19 -1.52
CA PHE A 211 3.78 3.16 -1.26
C PHE A 211 3.21 4.55 -1.11
N GLU A 212 2.57 5.02 -2.17
CA GLU A 212 2.00 6.37 -2.25
C GLU A 212 0.52 6.31 -2.57
N ASP A 213 -0.30 7.04 -1.82
CA ASP A 213 -1.72 7.27 -2.09
C ASP A 213 -2.58 6.01 -2.21
N ASN A 214 -2.20 4.92 -1.54
CA ASN A 214 -3.01 3.71 -1.51
C ASN A 214 -4.21 3.86 -0.56
N ILE A 215 -5.31 3.20 -0.88
CA ILE A 215 -6.55 3.21 -0.09
C ILE A 215 -6.87 1.80 0.38
N ILE A 216 -6.98 1.61 1.69
CA ILE A 216 -7.39 0.37 2.35
C ILE A 216 -8.68 0.68 3.12
N ALA A 217 -9.85 0.37 2.55
CA ALA A 217 -11.10 0.82 3.13
C ALA A 217 -12.25 -0.19 3.14
N TYR A 218 -13.15 -0.07 4.11
CA TYR A 218 -14.35 -0.91 4.22
C TYR A 218 -14.08 -2.42 4.29
N ASN A 219 -12.89 -2.83 4.74
CA ASN A 219 -12.56 -4.24 4.87
C ASN A 219 -13.01 -4.77 6.25
N ASN A 220 -13.39 -6.05 6.29
CA ASN A 220 -13.58 -6.80 7.52
C ASN A 220 -12.40 -7.75 7.69
N VAL A 221 -11.52 -7.42 8.62
CA VAL A 221 -10.21 -8.03 8.78
C VAL A 221 -10.16 -8.73 10.14
N GLY A 222 -10.05 -10.06 10.13
CA GLY A 222 -9.70 -10.86 11.31
C GLY A 222 -10.59 -12.06 11.60
N PRO A 223 -10.19 -12.90 12.58
CA PRO A 223 -8.94 -12.79 13.37
C PRO A 223 -7.66 -13.22 12.62
N HIS A 224 -6.51 -12.64 13.00
CA HIS A 224 -5.18 -12.92 12.46
C HIS A 224 -4.13 -13.14 13.58
N GLN A 225 -3.01 -13.79 13.29
CA GLN A 225 -1.99 -14.12 14.31
C GLN A 225 -1.09 -12.93 14.68
N GLU A 226 -0.71 -12.13 13.70
CA GLU A 226 0.06 -10.89 13.82
C GLU A 226 -0.85 -9.72 13.43
N GLU A 227 -0.50 -8.86 12.47
CA GLU A 227 -1.26 -7.64 12.23
C GLU A 227 -2.58 -7.85 11.49
N GLY A 228 -3.54 -6.95 11.72
CA GLY A 228 -4.73 -6.84 10.87
C GLY A 228 -4.37 -6.18 9.54
N ILE A 229 -4.03 -4.89 9.60
CA ILE A 229 -3.59 -4.07 8.47
C ILE A 229 -2.22 -3.48 8.81
N SER A 230 -1.24 -3.63 7.92
CA SER A 230 0.13 -3.17 8.16
C SER A 230 0.73 -2.40 6.98
N LEU A 231 1.38 -1.28 7.27
CA LEU A 231 2.40 -0.65 6.42
C LEU A 231 3.75 -1.00 7.03
N ASP A 232 4.47 -1.95 6.44
CA ASP A 232 5.52 -2.68 7.14
C ASP A 232 6.85 -2.76 6.41
N SER A 233 7.90 -3.05 7.17
CA SER A 233 9.17 -3.48 6.62
C SER A 233 9.61 -4.79 7.24
N ASN A 234 10.37 -5.59 6.49
CA ASN A 234 11.05 -6.71 7.12
C ASN A 234 12.33 -6.22 7.79
N ALA A 235 12.19 -5.51 8.91
CA ALA A 235 13.30 -4.89 9.64
C ALA A 235 14.25 -5.89 10.33
N ALA A 236 14.18 -7.18 10.00
CA ALA A 236 15.21 -8.16 10.32
C ALA A 236 16.14 -8.47 9.13
N ILE A 237 15.80 -8.01 7.92
CA ILE A 237 16.52 -8.32 6.68
C ILE A 237 17.04 -7.02 6.07
N SER A 238 18.36 -6.88 5.96
CA SER A 238 19.03 -5.70 5.39
C SER A 238 18.56 -5.33 3.99
N ALA A 239 18.20 -6.32 3.17
CA ALA A 239 17.66 -6.11 1.81
C ALA A 239 16.18 -5.69 1.77
N SER A 240 15.51 -5.58 2.91
CA SER A 240 14.08 -5.26 3.02
C SER A 240 13.81 -4.11 4.00
N THR A 241 14.86 -3.37 4.37
CA THR A 241 14.78 -2.16 5.18
C THR A 241 14.52 -0.95 4.28
N PRO A 242 13.43 -0.18 4.49
CA PRO A 242 13.17 1.07 3.76
C PRO A 242 14.06 2.22 4.21
N GLU A 243 14.68 2.13 5.40
CA GLU A 243 15.66 3.08 5.91
C GLU A 243 17.06 2.82 5.34
N LEU A 244 17.39 3.38 4.17
CA LEU A 244 18.55 2.95 3.39
C LEU A 244 19.87 3.52 3.91
N GLU A 245 19.86 4.80 4.29
CA GLU A 245 21.07 5.53 4.71
C GLU A 245 20.78 6.53 5.81
N TYR A 246 21.82 6.86 6.57
CA TYR A 246 21.84 8.01 7.47
C TYR A 246 23.18 8.73 7.39
N ASP A 247 23.16 10.05 7.18
CA ASP A 247 24.36 10.88 7.10
C ASP A 247 24.08 12.31 7.63
N THR A 248 25.09 13.16 7.66
CA THR A 248 24.97 14.60 7.92
C THR A 248 25.15 15.40 6.64
N VAL A 249 24.52 16.56 6.58
CA VAL A 249 24.65 17.50 5.47
C VAL A 249 25.96 18.27 5.59
N SER A 250 26.76 18.32 4.53
CA SER A 250 27.99 19.11 4.44
C SER A 250 27.77 20.45 3.73
N ALA A 251 26.87 20.50 2.75
CA ALA A 251 26.51 21.72 2.03
C ALA A 251 25.07 21.65 1.51
N VAL A 252 24.43 22.83 1.43
CA VAL A 252 23.12 23.01 0.77
C VAL A 252 23.24 24.18 -0.20
N ASN A 253 22.82 23.96 -1.44
CA ASN A 253 22.77 24.98 -2.48
C ASN A 253 21.46 24.86 -3.27
N GLY A 254 20.44 25.60 -2.85
CA GLY A 254 19.08 25.47 -3.40
C GLY A 254 18.54 24.05 -3.19
N ALA A 255 18.18 23.38 -4.28
CA ALA A 255 17.69 22.00 -4.24
C ALA A 255 18.82 20.94 -4.23
N SER A 256 20.08 21.37 -4.23
CA SER A 256 21.24 20.47 -4.16
C SER A 256 21.72 20.32 -2.72
N ILE A 257 21.88 19.08 -2.28
CA ILE A 257 22.28 18.72 -0.92
C ILE A 257 23.49 17.80 -1.01
N THR A 258 24.60 18.21 -0.43
CA THR A 258 25.81 17.38 -0.35
C THR A 258 25.90 16.77 1.03
N LEU A 259 26.09 15.45 1.11
CA LEU A 259 26.29 14.72 2.36
C LEU A 259 27.76 14.66 2.75
N SER A 260 28.04 14.39 4.02
CA SER A 260 29.39 14.52 4.61
C SER A 260 30.26 13.29 4.46
N ASN A 261 29.70 12.09 4.28
CA ASN A 261 30.50 10.87 4.25
C ASN A 261 31.44 10.86 3.02
N VAL A 262 32.69 10.44 3.23
CA VAL A 262 33.71 10.43 2.16
C VAL A 262 33.57 9.25 1.20
N ASN A 263 32.74 8.24 1.55
CA ASN A 263 32.58 7.02 0.76
C ASN A 263 31.67 7.19 -0.46
N TRP A 264 30.95 8.31 -0.55
CA TRP A 264 30.15 8.66 -1.72
C TRP A 264 31.08 9.03 -2.89
N GLY A 265 31.17 8.19 -3.91
CA GLY A 265 32.09 8.40 -5.04
C GLY A 265 32.73 7.13 -5.61
N GLY A 266 32.29 5.94 -5.19
CA GLY A 266 32.68 4.68 -5.82
C GLY A 266 31.95 4.50 -7.16
N GLY A 267 32.55 3.73 -8.08
CA GLY A 267 31.90 3.36 -9.35
C GLY A 267 30.65 2.47 -9.18
N ASP A 268 30.38 2.01 -7.96
CA ASP A 268 29.29 1.11 -7.58
C ASP A 268 28.28 1.77 -6.60
N ASP A 269 28.26 3.11 -6.52
CA ASP A 269 27.29 3.81 -5.66
C ASP A 269 25.85 3.39 -6.05
N PRO A 270 25.01 3.00 -5.09
CA PRO A 270 23.62 2.67 -5.39
C PRO A 270 22.89 3.88 -5.96
N ASP A 271 22.02 3.62 -6.93
CA ASP A 271 21.11 4.64 -7.44
C ASP A 271 19.99 4.90 -6.42
N TYR A 272 20.02 6.11 -5.85
CA TYR A 272 19.00 6.62 -4.94
C TYR A 272 18.02 7.59 -5.63
N VAL A 273 18.11 7.81 -6.94
CA VAL A 273 17.10 8.60 -7.66
C VAL A 273 15.73 8.00 -7.44
N GLY A 274 14.77 8.85 -7.10
CA GLY A 274 13.38 8.51 -6.82
C GLY A 274 13.07 8.14 -5.37
N TYR A 275 14.06 7.86 -4.52
CA TYR A 275 13.88 7.78 -3.06
C TYR A 275 13.74 9.19 -2.44
N TYR A 276 13.64 9.27 -1.12
CA TYR A 276 13.44 10.54 -0.42
C TYR A 276 14.56 10.86 0.56
N ILE A 277 14.97 12.14 0.61
CA ILE A 277 15.76 12.69 1.71
C ILE A 277 14.80 13.18 2.80
N VAL A 278 15.07 12.76 4.04
CA VAL A 278 14.27 13.07 5.23
C VAL A 278 15.15 13.62 6.34
N PRO A 279 15.06 14.91 6.68
CA PRO A 279 15.76 15.48 7.83
C PRO A 279 15.29 14.85 9.15
N CYS A 280 16.26 14.36 9.91
CA CYS A 280 16.08 13.72 11.22
C CYS A 280 16.49 14.63 12.39
N THR A 281 17.27 15.69 12.12
CA THR A 281 17.61 16.74 13.07
C THR A 281 17.45 18.13 12.43
N GLY A 282 17.59 19.20 13.22
CA GLY A 282 17.50 20.58 12.73
C GLY A 282 16.07 21.12 12.66
N SER A 283 15.91 22.25 11.99
CA SER A 283 14.59 22.90 11.83
C SER A 283 13.78 22.31 10.68
N ALA A 284 14.43 21.62 9.73
CA ALA A 284 13.77 20.98 8.60
C ALA A 284 13.12 19.62 8.95
N ILE A 285 13.12 19.20 10.22
CA ILE A 285 12.53 17.91 10.65
C ILE A 285 11.08 17.81 10.19
N GLY A 286 10.74 16.61 9.71
CA GLY A 286 9.41 16.27 9.28
C GLY A 286 9.09 16.69 7.84
N GLN A 287 9.95 17.47 7.20
CA GLN A 287 9.93 17.61 5.75
C GLN A 287 10.47 16.33 5.10
N TYR A 288 10.13 16.12 3.84
CA TYR A 288 10.82 15.16 2.98
C TYR A 288 10.82 15.71 1.55
N LYS A 289 11.80 15.32 0.74
CA LYS A 289 11.87 15.69 -0.67
C LYS A 289 12.36 14.54 -1.51
N LYS A 290 11.71 14.34 -2.67
CA LYS A 290 12.12 13.29 -3.60
C LYS A 290 13.45 13.62 -4.25
N ILE A 291 14.34 12.62 -4.35
CA ILE A 291 15.61 12.71 -5.05
C ILE A 291 15.34 12.61 -6.55
N MET A 292 15.81 13.60 -7.30
CA MET A 292 15.64 13.72 -8.75
C MET A 292 16.92 13.40 -9.52
N ALA A 293 18.09 13.61 -8.90
CA ALA A 293 19.39 13.25 -9.45
C ALA A 293 20.41 13.02 -8.33
N GLN A 294 21.46 12.26 -8.62
CA GLN A 294 22.57 11.98 -7.73
C GLN A 294 23.90 12.08 -8.49
N SER A 295 24.91 12.67 -7.83
CA SER A 295 26.31 12.69 -8.29
C SER A 295 27.24 12.62 -7.08
N GLY A 296 27.80 11.43 -6.83
CA GLY A 296 28.55 11.14 -5.60
C GLY A 296 27.71 11.46 -4.36
N ALA A 297 28.26 12.28 -3.45
CA ALA A 297 27.58 12.70 -2.21
C ALA A 297 26.48 13.75 -2.43
N THR A 298 26.31 14.24 -3.65
CA THR A 298 25.41 15.35 -3.96
C THR A 298 24.12 14.84 -4.56
N PHE A 299 23.01 15.17 -3.90
CA PHE A 299 21.65 14.82 -4.30
C PHE A 299 20.91 16.08 -4.69
N THR A 300 20.30 16.06 -5.87
CA THR A 300 19.34 17.09 -6.27
C THR A 300 17.94 16.60 -5.93
N VAL A 301 17.19 17.38 -5.15
CA VAL A 301 15.80 17.07 -4.78
C VAL A 301 14.79 17.90 -5.56
N GLU A 302 13.51 17.53 -5.52
CA GLU A 302 12.44 18.16 -6.30
C GLU A 302 12.20 19.64 -5.98
N SER A 303 12.55 20.07 -4.77
CA SER A 303 12.54 21.47 -4.34
C SER A 303 13.46 21.66 -3.14
N ALA A 304 13.98 22.88 -2.96
CA ALA A 304 14.81 23.21 -1.81
C ALA A 304 14.06 22.99 -0.49
N PHE A 305 14.78 22.53 0.54
CA PHE A 305 14.29 22.60 1.91
C PHE A 305 14.39 24.05 2.38
N SER A 306 13.40 24.52 3.14
CA SER A 306 13.38 25.90 3.65
C SER A 306 14.49 26.17 4.65
N ASP A 307 14.78 25.20 5.52
CA ASP A 307 15.59 25.40 6.73
C ASP A 307 16.67 24.31 6.93
N LEU A 308 16.97 23.52 5.89
CA LEU A 308 18.02 22.51 5.97
C LEU A 308 19.39 23.18 5.88
N VAL A 309 20.27 22.92 6.85
CA VAL A 309 21.60 23.54 6.91
C VAL A 309 22.71 22.51 7.09
N PRO A 310 23.97 22.86 6.76
CA PRO A 310 25.11 22.01 7.09
C PRO A 310 25.15 21.63 8.57
N GLY A 311 25.42 20.36 8.86
CA GLY A 311 25.40 19.77 10.19
C GLY A 311 24.10 19.02 10.53
N ASP A 312 23.01 19.26 9.80
CA ASP A 312 21.76 18.51 10.00
C ASP A 312 21.93 17.04 9.58
N GLY A 313 21.38 16.13 10.39
CA GLY A 313 21.26 14.72 10.09
C GLY A 313 20.08 14.46 9.16
N VAL A 314 20.30 13.67 8.11
CA VAL A 314 19.30 13.28 7.12
C VAL A 314 19.34 11.77 6.90
N SER A 315 18.21 11.21 6.49
CA SER A 315 18.10 9.82 6.09
C SER A 315 17.62 9.71 4.64
N ILE A 316 18.08 8.70 3.92
CA ILE A 316 17.56 8.35 2.58
C ILE A 316 16.63 7.15 2.73
N ASN A 317 15.35 7.33 2.43
CA ASN A 317 14.32 6.36 2.75
C ASN A 317 13.40 6.05 1.55
N ALA A 318 12.86 4.82 1.54
CA ALA A 318 11.64 4.48 0.82
C ALA A 318 10.44 4.76 1.72
N LEU A 319 9.56 5.68 1.32
CA LEU A 319 8.50 6.17 2.20
C LEU A 319 7.14 5.52 1.95
N TYR A 320 6.35 5.43 3.02
CA TYR A 320 4.89 5.31 2.99
C TYR A 320 4.27 6.70 3.03
N ILE A 321 3.72 7.19 1.92
CA ILE A 321 3.21 8.57 1.81
C ILE A 321 1.73 8.60 1.46
N GLY A 322 0.94 9.39 2.17
CA GLY A 322 -0.43 9.72 1.74
C GLY A 322 -1.40 8.54 1.71
N ASN A 323 -1.05 7.39 2.28
CA ASN A 323 -1.91 6.22 2.29
C ASN A 323 -3.08 6.44 3.27
N VAL A 324 -4.24 5.87 2.94
CA VAL A 324 -5.48 5.99 3.72
C VAL A 324 -5.93 4.61 4.18
N ILE A 325 -6.11 4.45 5.48
CA ILE A 325 -6.72 3.27 6.12
C ILE A 325 -8.02 3.72 6.76
N ALA A 326 -9.16 3.43 6.13
CA ALA A 326 -10.44 4.02 6.55
C ALA A 326 -11.61 3.05 6.61
N HIS A 327 -12.53 3.26 7.56
CA HIS A 327 -13.79 2.49 7.66
C HIS A 327 -13.62 0.96 7.72
N ASN A 328 -12.47 0.47 8.19
CA ASN A 328 -12.26 -0.97 8.34
C ASN A 328 -12.80 -1.43 9.70
N THR A 329 -13.33 -2.65 9.74
CA THR A 329 -13.49 -3.40 10.99
C THR A 329 -12.30 -4.33 11.13
N VAL A 330 -11.47 -4.11 12.15
CA VAL A 330 -10.27 -4.91 12.40
C VAL A 330 -10.42 -5.61 13.74
N THR A 331 -10.81 -6.88 13.67
CA THR A 331 -10.74 -7.80 14.79
C THR A 331 -9.38 -8.48 14.76
N GLY A 332 -8.93 -9.11 15.85
CA GLY A 332 -7.71 -9.87 15.69
C GLY A 332 -7.44 -10.94 16.73
N GLY A 333 -6.28 -11.58 16.57
CA GLY A 333 -5.79 -12.62 17.45
C GLY A 333 -4.86 -12.08 18.54
N PHE A 334 -4.11 -12.99 19.15
CA PHE A 334 -3.35 -12.77 20.39
C PHE A 334 -2.16 -11.80 20.19
N ARG A 335 -2.08 -10.73 20.98
CA ARG A 335 -0.91 -9.82 21.16
C ARG A 335 -0.46 -8.90 20.01
N ALA A 336 -1.16 -8.84 18.90
CA ALA A 336 -0.69 -8.07 17.75
C ALA A 336 -1.30 -6.66 17.59
N ASP A 337 -0.56 -5.78 16.92
CA ASP A 337 -1.03 -4.46 16.44
C ASP A 337 -2.16 -4.69 15.42
N ARG A 338 -3.33 -4.06 15.59
CA ARG A 338 -4.44 -4.25 14.64
C ARG A 338 -4.22 -3.44 13.37
N ILE A 339 -3.82 -2.19 13.53
CA ILE A 339 -3.35 -1.33 12.45
C ILE A 339 -1.94 -0.89 12.82
N LEU A 340 -0.96 -1.21 11.96
CA LEU A 340 0.44 -0.87 12.16
C LEU A 340 0.96 0.00 11.02
N ILE A 341 1.64 1.09 11.38
CA ILE A 341 2.58 1.79 10.51
C ILE A 341 3.97 1.65 11.11
N TYR A 342 4.90 1.07 10.36
CA TYR A 342 6.23 0.71 10.83
C TYR A 342 7.31 1.36 9.96
N GLY A 343 8.08 2.29 10.54
CA GLY A 343 9.19 2.95 9.86
C GLY A 343 8.82 4.24 9.14
N SER A 344 9.52 4.48 8.04
CA SER A 344 9.52 5.75 7.31
C SER A 344 8.16 6.10 6.68
N ALA A 345 7.34 6.89 7.37
CA ALA A 345 5.93 7.10 7.01
C ALA A 345 5.44 8.53 7.23
N PHE A 346 4.88 9.14 6.19
CA PHE A 346 4.45 10.54 6.19
C PHE A 346 3.04 10.77 5.62
N HIS A 347 2.28 11.67 6.23
CA HIS A 347 0.95 12.09 5.74
C HIS A 347 -0.07 10.96 5.54
N ASN A 348 0.12 9.81 6.21
CA ASN A 348 -0.87 8.74 6.16
C ASN A 348 -2.07 9.08 7.06
N ARG A 349 -3.26 8.63 6.67
CA ARG A 349 -4.50 8.83 7.42
C ARG A 349 -5.05 7.48 7.89
N ILE A 350 -5.31 7.37 9.20
CA ILE A 350 -6.02 6.26 9.82
C ILE A 350 -7.32 6.82 10.39
N GLU A 351 -8.45 6.54 9.73
CA GLU A 351 -9.70 7.22 10.08
C GLU A 351 -10.95 6.35 10.07
N TYR A 352 -11.88 6.61 11.00
CA TYR A 352 -13.18 5.94 11.05
C TYR A 352 -13.12 4.40 11.13
N ASN A 353 -12.01 3.83 11.63
CA ASN A 353 -11.90 2.38 11.79
C ASN A 353 -12.52 1.93 13.13
N ASP A 354 -13.11 0.74 13.13
CA ASP A 354 -13.48 0.01 14.34
C ASP A 354 -12.43 -1.08 14.61
N VAL A 355 -11.61 -0.84 15.62
CA VAL A 355 -10.45 -1.66 15.98
C VAL A 355 -10.76 -2.37 17.29
N GLY A 356 -11.12 -3.66 17.19
CA GLY A 356 -11.75 -4.43 18.25
C GLY A 356 -11.04 -4.35 19.62
N ILE A 357 -11.84 -4.39 20.69
CA ILE A 357 -11.44 -4.00 22.06
C ILE A 357 -10.55 -5.00 22.83
N ALA A 358 -10.22 -6.16 22.25
CA ALA A 358 -9.67 -7.29 23.01
C ALA A 358 -8.12 -7.34 23.10
N SER A 359 -7.38 -6.51 22.37
CA SER A 359 -5.89 -6.54 22.38
C SER A 359 -5.26 -5.34 23.05
N GLU A 360 -4.08 -5.55 23.65
CA GLU A 360 -3.23 -4.49 24.22
C GLU A 360 -2.82 -3.45 23.17
N ASN A 361 -2.69 -3.86 21.90
CA ASN A 361 -2.30 -2.99 20.78
C ASN A 361 -3.47 -2.80 19.81
N GLY A 362 -3.99 -1.57 19.71
CA GLY A 362 -5.01 -1.20 18.72
C GLY A 362 -4.36 -0.63 17.48
N ILE A 363 -4.26 0.70 17.42
CA ILE A 363 -3.59 1.44 16.32
C ILE A 363 -2.19 1.81 16.76
N THR A 364 -1.19 1.56 15.92
CA THR A 364 0.20 1.86 16.24
C THR A 364 0.94 2.52 15.08
N ILE A 365 1.66 3.60 15.38
CA ILE A 365 2.68 4.19 14.51
C ILE A 365 4.03 4.05 15.22
N LYS A 366 5.03 3.49 14.53
CA LYS A 366 6.39 3.30 15.05
C LYS A 366 7.41 4.01 14.17
N SER A 367 8.06 5.04 14.69
CA SER A 367 9.31 5.55 14.12
C SER A 367 10.45 4.61 14.51
N LEU A 368 11.39 4.40 13.59
CA LEU A 368 12.49 3.44 13.78
C LEU A 368 13.82 4.14 13.94
N ASP A 369 14.59 3.72 14.93
CA ASP A 369 16.02 3.97 15.01
C ASP A 369 16.77 2.65 15.06
N ARG A 370 17.96 2.66 14.47
CA ARG A 370 18.81 1.48 14.30
C ARG A 370 18.13 0.32 13.57
N GLY A 371 17.48 0.61 12.43
CA GLY A 371 17.13 -0.45 11.49
C GLY A 371 18.37 -1.26 11.09
N PRO A 372 18.24 -2.51 10.60
CA PRO A 372 19.36 -3.22 10.00
C PRO A 372 20.06 -2.32 8.98
N VAL A 373 21.40 -2.30 9.01
CA VAL A 373 22.18 -1.61 7.97
C VAL A 373 21.76 -2.19 6.62
N SER A 374 21.30 -1.32 5.73
CA SER A 374 20.88 -1.74 4.40
C SER A 374 22.05 -2.38 3.66
N ASN A 375 21.79 -3.42 2.86
CA ASN A 375 22.86 -4.14 2.16
C ASN A 375 23.53 -3.29 1.06
N ILE A 376 22.95 -2.15 0.73
CA ILE A 376 23.49 -1.18 -0.22
C ILE A 376 24.07 0.06 0.48
N SER A 377 24.08 0.11 1.81
CA SER A 377 24.48 1.32 2.53
C SER A 377 25.94 1.69 2.24
N VAL A 378 26.16 2.89 1.71
CA VAL A 378 27.44 3.56 1.45
C VAL A 378 28.07 4.01 2.77
N THR A 379 27.24 4.50 3.70
CA THR A 379 27.71 4.99 5.00
C THR A 379 28.05 3.85 5.96
N GLY A 380 27.48 2.66 5.75
CA GLY A 380 27.49 1.56 6.70
C GLY A 380 26.71 1.86 7.98
N ALA A 381 25.98 2.98 8.02
CA ALA A 381 25.21 3.39 9.17
C ALA A 381 23.86 2.68 9.19
N ALA A 382 23.36 2.41 10.39
CA ALA A 382 21.99 1.93 10.54
C ALA A 382 21.02 3.05 10.11
N GLY A 383 20.06 2.70 9.25
CA GLY A 383 19.07 3.66 8.78
C GLY A 383 18.13 4.16 9.88
N ARG A 384 17.54 5.33 9.65
CA ARG A 384 16.55 5.96 10.52
C ARG A 384 15.23 6.13 9.77
N GLY A 385 14.13 5.73 10.40
CA GLY A 385 12.81 5.78 9.79
C GLY A 385 11.83 6.66 10.54
N PRO A 386 11.90 7.99 10.37
CA PRO A 386 10.95 8.89 10.99
C PRO A 386 9.53 8.61 10.49
N ALA A 387 8.57 8.66 11.41
CA ALA A 387 7.16 8.58 11.08
C ALA A 387 6.49 9.88 11.52
N GLY A 388 6.18 10.78 10.59
CA GLY A 388 5.73 12.13 10.90
C GLY A 388 4.48 12.56 10.13
N TYR A 389 3.78 13.57 10.63
CA TYR A 389 2.59 14.14 9.97
C TYR A 389 1.48 13.13 9.63
N ASN A 390 1.40 12.00 10.34
CA ASN A 390 0.33 11.03 10.18
C ASN A 390 -0.88 11.45 11.04
N LEU A 391 -2.09 11.25 10.51
CA LEU A 391 -3.34 11.61 11.17
C LEU A 391 -4.11 10.37 11.58
N ILE A 392 -4.38 10.24 12.88
CA ILE A 392 -5.25 9.21 13.46
C ILE A 392 -6.52 9.91 13.95
N ARG A 393 -7.66 9.72 13.26
CA ARG A 393 -8.90 10.42 13.65
C ARG A 393 -10.18 9.61 13.62
N ASN A 394 -11.13 9.94 14.49
CA ASN A 394 -12.47 9.35 14.50
C ASN A 394 -12.48 7.81 14.55
N ASN A 395 -11.45 7.17 15.10
CA ASN A 395 -11.41 5.71 15.24
C ASN A 395 -12.02 5.27 16.57
N THR A 396 -12.56 4.06 16.61
CA THR A 396 -12.83 3.34 17.86
C THR A 396 -11.73 2.32 18.08
N ALA A 397 -11.01 2.38 19.20
CA ALA A 397 -9.89 1.48 19.48
C ALA A 397 -9.72 1.20 20.98
N ASN A 398 -9.16 0.04 21.33
CA ASN A 398 -8.73 -0.18 22.72
C ASN A 398 -7.53 0.70 23.10
N ALA A 399 -6.57 0.84 22.18
CA ALA A 399 -5.35 1.59 22.47
C ALA A 399 -4.76 2.22 21.21
N ILE A 400 -4.09 3.36 21.40
CA ILE A 400 -3.34 4.04 20.34
C ILE A 400 -1.91 4.27 20.81
N TYR A 401 -0.93 3.86 20.01
CA TYR A 401 0.49 4.02 20.28
C TYR A 401 1.15 4.84 19.17
N VAL A 402 1.82 5.94 19.53
CA VAL A 402 2.71 6.66 18.62
C VAL A 402 4.07 6.67 19.28
N ARG A 403 4.94 5.77 18.84
CA ARG A 403 6.15 5.42 19.58
C ARG A 403 7.38 5.48 18.71
N TYR A 404 8.48 5.78 19.35
CA TYR A 404 9.81 5.48 18.87
C TYR A 404 10.19 4.05 19.23
N ARG A 405 10.90 3.37 18.35
CA ARG A 405 11.45 2.04 18.58
C ARG A 405 12.92 2.02 18.20
N CYS A 406 13.77 1.59 19.12
CA CYS A 406 15.18 1.34 18.84
C CYS A 406 15.43 -0.16 18.70
N ASN A 407 15.93 -0.62 17.55
CA ASN A 407 16.15 -2.05 17.32
C ASN A 407 17.57 -2.53 17.71
N GLY A 408 18.38 -1.72 18.41
CA GLY A 408 19.76 -2.08 18.77
C GLY A 408 20.12 -1.92 20.26
N ALA A 409 21.21 -2.58 20.69
CA ALA A 409 21.73 -2.52 22.06
C ALA A 409 22.04 -1.08 22.54
N ALA A 410 21.67 -0.74 23.77
CA ALA A 410 21.79 0.60 24.34
C ALA A 410 23.22 1.18 24.25
N GLY A 411 23.36 2.47 23.89
CA GLY A 411 24.53 3.26 24.33
C GLY A 411 25.31 4.15 23.34
N SER A 412 24.95 4.31 22.07
CA SER A 412 25.82 5.10 21.14
C SER A 412 25.14 6.10 20.21
N TYR A 413 23.82 6.33 20.29
CA TYR A 413 23.12 7.29 19.43
C TYR A 413 22.13 8.15 20.22
N SER A 414 22.02 9.42 19.83
CA SER A 414 20.98 10.32 20.34
C SER A 414 19.65 9.92 19.70
N PRO A 415 18.58 9.70 20.49
CA PRO A 415 17.25 9.55 19.94
C PRO A 415 16.89 10.80 19.12
N TYR A 416 16.02 10.61 18.13
CA TYR A 416 15.43 11.71 17.37
C TYR A 416 13.93 11.71 17.58
N ASN A 417 13.33 12.90 17.53
CA ASN A 417 11.89 13.04 17.63
C ASN A 417 11.31 13.07 16.23
N SER A 418 10.30 12.25 15.96
CA SER A 418 9.48 12.47 14.76
C SER A 418 8.42 13.54 15.03
N TYR A 419 8.02 14.25 13.98
CA TYR A 419 7.24 15.48 14.10
C TYR A 419 5.87 15.37 13.44
N GLY A 420 4.88 16.04 14.01
CA GLY A 420 3.63 16.37 13.33
C GLY A 420 2.53 15.32 13.37
N ASN A 421 2.69 14.20 14.07
CA ASN A 421 1.61 13.21 14.18
C ASN A 421 0.41 13.79 14.94
N ALA A 422 -0.81 13.46 14.54
CA ALA A 422 -2.03 14.04 15.10
C ALA A 422 -3.04 12.95 15.50
N LEU A 423 -3.63 13.10 16.69
CA LEU A 423 -4.72 12.26 17.19
C LEU A 423 -5.98 13.12 17.39
N VAL A 424 -7.04 12.90 16.64
CA VAL A 424 -8.23 13.76 16.68
C VAL A 424 -9.53 12.97 16.83
N ASN A 425 -10.34 13.28 17.84
CA ASN A 425 -11.71 12.74 17.99
C ASN A 425 -11.79 11.20 18.03
N ASN A 426 -10.78 10.50 18.53
CA ASN A 426 -10.82 9.04 18.67
C ASN A 426 -11.59 8.63 19.93
N THR A 427 -12.39 7.57 19.81
CA THR A 427 -13.00 6.89 20.95
C THR A 427 -12.08 5.77 21.43
N ILE A 428 -11.43 5.99 22.57
CA ILE A 428 -10.42 5.07 23.11
C ILE A 428 -10.89 4.52 24.44
N THR A 429 -11.01 3.20 24.55
CA THR A 429 -11.52 2.52 25.75
C THR A 429 -10.43 2.12 26.74
N GLY A 430 -9.19 1.95 26.26
CA GLY A 430 -8.00 1.68 27.07
C GLY A 430 -7.09 2.90 27.16
N LYS A 431 -5.90 2.82 26.53
CA LYS A 431 -4.82 3.81 26.73
C LYS A 431 -4.26 4.42 25.45
N VAL A 432 -3.82 5.66 25.56
CA VAL A 432 -2.94 6.33 24.59
C VAL A 432 -1.52 6.32 25.12
N THR A 433 -0.53 5.99 24.29
CA THR A 433 0.89 6.06 24.62
C THR A 433 1.67 6.78 23.53
N ILE A 434 2.36 7.86 23.91
CA ILE A 434 3.20 8.66 23.01
C ILE A 434 4.64 8.67 23.53
N ASN A 435 5.64 8.42 22.68
CA ASN A 435 7.05 8.32 23.09
C ASN A 435 8.03 8.83 22.01
N TYR A 436 8.87 9.82 22.34
CA TYR A 436 9.80 10.54 21.44
C TYR A 436 9.15 11.07 20.15
N GLN A 437 8.02 11.77 20.32
CA GLN A 437 7.20 12.28 19.22
C GLN A 437 6.66 13.65 19.59
N TYR A 438 6.75 14.59 18.65
CA TYR A 438 5.90 15.79 18.69
C TYR A 438 4.54 15.44 18.12
N TYR A 439 3.50 15.70 18.90
CA TYR A 439 2.15 15.31 18.53
C TYR A 439 1.12 16.38 18.85
N TYR A 440 0.06 16.40 18.07
CA TYR A 440 -1.16 17.13 18.35
C TYR A 440 -2.24 16.16 18.83
N SER A 441 -3.02 16.53 19.85
CA SER A 441 -4.15 15.72 20.32
C SER A 441 -5.33 16.61 20.66
N SER A 442 -6.52 16.26 20.14
CA SER A 442 -7.75 16.99 20.44
C SER A 442 -8.98 16.08 20.38
N GLY A 443 -9.94 16.29 21.28
CA GLY A 443 -11.25 15.62 21.26
C GLY A 443 -11.25 14.09 21.46
N ASN A 444 -10.12 13.50 21.86
CA ASN A 444 -10.03 12.05 22.10
C ASN A 444 -10.62 11.68 23.47
N THR A 445 -11.29 10.53 23.57
CA THR A 445 -11.67 9.92 24.86
C THR A 445 -10.60 8.94 25.33
N GLY A 446 -10.65 8.52 26.60
CA GLY A 446 -9.76 7.48 27.15
C GLY A 446 -8.63 8.01 28.02
N GLY A 447 -7.92 7.09 28.68
CA GLY A 447 -6.79 7.43 29.56
C GLY A 447 -5.54 7.77 28.76
N PHE A 448 -5.05 9.00 28.87
CA PHE A 448 -3.75 9.37 28.33
C PHE A 448 -2.65 8.92 29.29
N SER A 449 -1.76 8.06 28.81
CA SER A 449 -0.50 7.79 29.48
C SER A 449 0.63 8.38 28.66
N LEU A 450 1.04 9.59 29.04
CA LEU A 450 2.30 10.18 28.62
C LEU A 450 3.41 9.39 29.33
N PHE A 451 3.88 8.32 28.70
CA PHE A 451 4.99 7.55 29.26
C PHE A 451 6.30 8.26 28.95
N GLU A 452 6.78 9.00 29.94
CA GLU A 452 8.11 9.61 29.96
C GLU A 452 9.23 8.57 30.11
N THR A 453 8.95 7.38 30.61
CA THR A 453 9.97 6.32 30.74
C THR A 453 9.34 4.93 30.71
N GLY A 454 9.55 4.21 29.61
CA GLY A 454 9.23 2.78 29.49
C GLY A 454 10.52 2.00 29.30
N ALA A 455 10.91 1.27 30.34
CA ALA A 455 12.21 0.62 30.55
C ALA A 455 12.58 -0.55 29.60
N ASN A 456 12.36 -0.43 28.29
CA ASN A 456 12.88 -1.39 27.30
C ASN A 456 13.54 -0.75 26.06
N ASP A 457 13.54 0.58 25.93
CA ASP A 457 14.16 1.27 24.79
C ASP A 457 15.31 2.15 25.29
N CYS A 458 16.53 1.60 25.22
CA CYS A 458 17.82 2.22 25.54
C CYS A 458 17.89 3.04 26.85
N SER A 459 18.28 2.38 27.95
CA SER A 459 18.62 3.03 29.22
C SER A 459 19.84 3.96 29.07
N GLY A 460 19.58 5.21 28.71
CA GLY A 460 20.55 6.30 28.67
C GLY A 460 19.81 7.60 28.95
N THR A 461 20.09 8.19 30.11
CA THR A 461 19.55 9.46 30.60
C THR A 461 19.49 10.53 29.50
N THR A 462 18.30 10.83 28.99
CA THR A 462 18.01 12.06 28.23
C THR A 462 16.58 12.50 28.46
N SER A 463 16.42 13.81 28.60
CA SER A 463 15.18 14.53 28.90
C SER A 463 14.15 14.30 27.80
N SER A 464 12.94 13.90 28.17
CA SER A 464 11.82 13.66 27.25
C SER A 464 11.03 14.94 27.01
N TYR A 465 10.64 15.19 25.76
CA TYR A 465 9.68 16.23 25.39
C TYR A 465 8.48 15.56 24.74
N ALA A 466 7.39 15.38 25.49
CA ALA A 466 6.07 15.24 24.91
C ALA A 466 5.41 16.62 25.05
N VAL A 467 5.56 17.48 24.04
CA VAL A 467 4.82 18.74 24.02
C VAL A 467 3.44 18.44 23.47
N ALA A 468 2.48 18.20 24.37
CA ALA A 468 1.10 18.35 24.02
C ALA A 468 0.87 19.83 23.71
N LEU A 469 0.63 20.17 22.45
CA LEU A 469 0.07 21.47 22.08
C LEU A 469 -1.41 21.46 22.49
N ASP A 470 -1.68 21.56 23.80
CA ASP A 470 -3.04 21.57 24.33
C ASP A 470 -3.50 22.99 24.69
N SER A 471 -4.68 23.35 24.20
CA SER A 471 -5.64 24.35 24.69
C SER A 471 -5.46 25.86 24.50
N THR A 472 -4.33 26.40 24.06
CA THR A 472 -4.38 27.77 23.49
C THR A 472 -4.91 27.66 22.06
N PRO A 473 -5.93 28.44 21.64
CA PRO A 473 -6.18 28.63 20.21
C PRO A 473 -4.84 29.04 19.61
N LEU A 474 -4.20 28.12 18.86
CA LEU A 474 -3.08 28.47 18.02
C LEU A 474 -3.59 29.62 17.17
N ASP A 475 -2.93 30.77 17.34
CA ASP A 475 -3.30 32.03 16.73
C ASP A 475 -3.70 31.76 15.28
N THR A 476 -4.98 31.98 14.97
CA THR A 476 -5.58 31.72 13.66
C THR A 476 -4.95 32.59 12.56
N THR A 477 -3.97 33.43 12.89
CA THR A 477 -3.12 34.13 11.94
C THR A 477 -1.91 33.33 11.46
N ASP A 478 -1.60 32.16 12.07
CA ASP A 478 -0.65 31.22 11.47
C ASP A 478 -1.33 30.42 10.35
N GLN A 479 -1.36 31.07 9.19
CA GLN A 479 -1.99 30.63 7.95
C GLN A 479 -1.55 29.22 7.53
N THR A 480 -0.37 28.77 7.96
CA THR A 480 0.19 27.45 7.62
C THR A 480 -0.57 26.27 8.21
N TYR A 481 -1.25 26.39 9.35
CA TYR A 481 -1.95 25.26 9.99
C TYR A 481 -3.44 25.18 9.63
N THR A 482 -4.08 26.33 9.36
CA THR A 482 -5.46 26.34 8.82
C THR A 482 -5.48 25.84 7.38
N ASP A 483 -4.46 26.19 6.58
CA ASP A 483 -4.20 25.57 5.28
C ASP A 483 -3.75 24.10 5.39
N TYR A 484 -3.27 23.64 6.55
CA TYR A 484 -2.92 22.22 6.77
C TYR A 484 -4.14 21.35 7.04
N VAL A 485 -5.07 21.79 7.91
CA VAL A 485 -6.31 21.04 8.18
C VAL A 485 -7.31 21.17 7.03
N GLU A 486 -7.43 22.36 6.40
CA GLU A 486 -8.27 22.54 5.21
C GLU A 486 -7.59 22.04 3.92
N GLY A 487 -6.27 22.12 3.78
CA GLY A 487 -5.55 21.62 2.61
C GLY A 487 -5.52 20.09 2.52
N ILE A 488 -5.47 19.38 3.65
CA ILE A 488 -5.63 17.92 3.69
C ILE A 488 -7.08 17.49 3.39
N ALA A 489 -8.06 18.35 3.70
CA ALA A 489 -9.47 18.15 3.32
C ALA A 489 -9.77 18.57 1.87
N LYS A 490 -8.92 19.41 1.25
CA LYS A 490 -9.04 19.95 -0.11
C LYS A 490 -8.10 19.31 -1.14
N LEU A 491 -7.42 18.21 -0.79
CA LEU A 491 -6.85 17.32 -1.82
C LEU A 491 -8.03 16.65 -2.56
N ASP A 492 -8.58 17.37 -3.53
CA ASP A 492 -9.39 16.80 -4.60
C ASP A 492 -8.62 15.60 -5.16
N PRO A 493 -9.29 14.47 -5.40
CA PRO A 493 -8.63 13.38 -6.09
C PRO A 493 -8.12 13.89 -7.44
N PRO A 494 -6.98 13.36 -7.95
CA PRO A 494 -6.42 13.81 -9.22
C PRO A 494 -7.52 13.89 -10.28
N SER A 495 -7.57 15.03 -10.97
CA SER A 495 -8.61 15.38 -11.95
C SER A 495 -8.88 14.20 -12.89
N GLY A 496 -10.00 13.51 -12.67
CA GLY A 496 -10.33 12.26 -13.37
C GLY A 496 -11.05 11.21 -12.53
N VAL A 497 -11.04 11.30 -11.20
CA VAL A 497 -11.76 10.36 -10.33
C VAL A 497 -13.08 10.98 -9.86
N ARG A 498 -14.21 10.56 -10.46
CA ARG A 498 -15.54 10.81 -9.90
C ARG A 498 -15.78 9.84 -8.76
N ILE A 499 -15.88 10.36 -7.53
CA ILE A 499 -16.52 9.65 -6.44
C ILE A 499 -18.01 9.93 -6.61
N GLU A 500 -18.76 8.99 -7.16
CA GLU A 500 -20.23 9.05 -7.09
C GLU A 500 -20.63 8.69 -5.66
N THR A 501 -21.08 9.69 -4.91
CA THR A 501 -21.78 9.48 -3.64
C THR A 501 -23.08 8.76 -3.98
N ILE A 502 -23.18 7.47 -3.69
CA ILE A 502 -24.46 6.76 -3.69
C ILE A 502 -25.20 7.21 -2.44
N ASP A 503 -26.13 8.15 -2.63
CA ASP A 503 -27.11 8.56 -1.62
C ASP A 503 -28.14 7.43 -1.49
N ASP A 504 -28.01 6.60 -0.45
CA ASP A 504 -28.94 5.51 -0.15
C ASP A 504 -30.10 5.98 0.75
N SER A 505 -30.62 7.18 0.51
CA SER A 505 -31.83 7.68 1.19
C SER A 505 -33.14 7.19 0.55
N SER A 506 -33.11 6.16 -0.29
CA SER A 506 -34.33 5.47 -0.72
C SER A 506 -34.13 4.00 -1.12
N LYS A 507 -33.97 3.11 -0.13
CA LYS A 507 -34.63 1.79 -0.06
C LYS A 507 -34.50 1.11 1.30
#